data_AF-A0A2T2PBI5-F1
#
_entry.id   AF-A0A2T2PBI5-F1
#
_cell.length_a   1.000
_cell.length_b   1.000
_cell.length_c   1.000
_cell.angle_alpha   90.00
_cell.angle_beta   90.00
_cell.angle_gamma   90.00
#
_symmetry.space_group_name_H-M   'P 1'
#
loop_
_entity.id
_entity.type
_entity.pdbx_description
1 polymer ?
#
loop_
_entity_poly.entity_id
_entity_poly.type
_entity_poly.pdbx_seq_one_letter_code
_entity_poly.pdbx_strand_id
1 'polypeptide(L)'
;MASLLLWATGAISATVLGIFSLGGGAGSGAAALQKALQPSLSAGAEIYLPGSEGFARADERWSANAKPQFAAIVGVRTEEDVRKTVLYANERKQPFLAISGGHGQSAYLNGVKNGIGIWMGGMDGVEIVEGGKAAIMGGGVLNGDVILRLWEQGKQTSTTGCDCVGFIAPVLGGGHGWMSGRYGLPADQLLSARMVLGNGTAITVSDTEHPDLFWALRGAGQNFGIATEIKVKVYDREPALDQWSATSFIYTHDKAEEVFGLMNEWIAAPDRPKELIHYAVFAFNPEVDAEKPIIILWIYYQGPTTPPQYTTPLHALNPLASESKLTDLAGVNTHLMANKEGISCAKGYSRLFYPVSLLNYSLPGVRAVLDIFAELPPSLRGSVLMLEGYASNRIQEIPSDSTAFPDREREVLVSPIFTYGAGERELDGLAEGFGKRIRDAFLEGAKRKLVAYVNYARGDEGLEAVYGYEGWRLERLRGLKKKYDPEERFNFFEPIV
;
A
#
# COMPACT_ATOMS: atom_id res chain seq x y z
N MET A 1 14.79 -3.75 -28.90
CA MET A 1 13.38 -3.40 -28.61
C MET A 1 12.60 -4.69 -28.49
N ALA A 2 12.53 -5.24 -27.27
CA ALA A 2 11.69 -6.39 -26.96
C ALA A 2 10.52 -5.86 -26.15
N SER A 3 9.39 -5.66 -26.81
CA SER A 3 8.11 -5.37 -26.18
C SER A 3 7.73 -6.56 -25.30
N LEU A 4 7.71 -6.38 -23.98
CA LEU A 4 7.10 -7.30 -23.02
C LEU A 4 5.58 -7.30 -23.26
N LEU A 5 5.16 -8.09 -24.26
CA LEU A 5 3.78 -8.48 -24.50
C LEU A 5 3.56 -9.84 -23.84
N LEU A 6 3.17 -9.83 -22.57
CA LEU A 6 2.61 -11.01 -21.92
C LEU A 6 1.13 -11.11 -22.33
N TRP A 7 0.83 -12.03 -23.25
CA TRP A 7 -0.52 -12.51 -23.47
C TRP A 7 -0.82 -13.63 -22.47
N ALA A 8 -1.83 -13.44 -21.64
CA ALA A 8 -2.60 -14.54 -21.05
C ALA A 8 -3.82 -14.77 -21.94
N THR A 9 -3.71 -15.70 -22.90
CA THR A 9 -4.87 -16.20 -23.66
C THR A 9 -5.57 -17.29 -22.86
N GLY A 10 -6.36 -16.89 -21.87
CA GLY A 10 -7.42 -17.71 -21.30
C GLY A 10 -8.75 -17.37 -21.97
N ALA A 11 -9.23 -18.25 -22.85
CA ALA A 11 -10.55 -18.09 -23.46
C ALA A 11 -11.65 -18.18 -22.40
N ILE A 12 -12.27 -17.05 -22.05
CA ILE A 12 -13.48 -17.01 -21.22
C ILE A 12 -14.68 -17.14 -22.15
N SER A 13 -15.23 -18.35 -22.26
CA SER A 13 -16.59 -18.53 -22.77
C SER A 13 -17.57 -18.00 -21.73
N ALA A 14 -18.11 -16.81 -21.96
CA ALA A 14 -19.23 -16.28 -21.19
C ALA A 14 -20.52 -17.03 -21.58
N THR A 15 -20.89 -18.05 -20.81
CA THR A 15 -22.27 -18.54 -20.80
C THR A 15 -23.01 -17.85 -19.65
N VAL A 16 -23.76 -16.80 -19.99
CA VAL A 16 -24.72 -16.17 -19.07
C VAL A 16 -25.90 -17.14 -18.90
N LEU A 17 -25.90 -17.90 -17.81
CA LEU A 17 -27.09 -18.55 -17.30
C LEU A 17 -27.57 -17.76 -16.08
N GLY A 18 -28.53 -16.88 -16.31
CA GLY A 18 -29.25 -16.19 -15.25
C GLY A 18 -30.07 -17.18 -14.44
N ILE A 19 -29.62 -17.47 -13.23
CA ILE A 19 -30.45 -18.09 -12.19
C ILE A 19 -30.77 -16.97 -11.19
N PHE A 20 -31.96 -16.39 -11.33
CA PHE A 20 -32.56 -15.58 -10.27
C PHE A 20 -32.90 -16.51 -9.11
N SER A 21 -32.06 -16.54 -8.07
CA SER A 21 -32.49 -17.03 -6.76
C SER A 21 -33.04 -15.84 -5.96
N LEU A 22 -34.36 -15.81 -5.80
CA LEU A 22 -35.04 -14.90 -4.88
C LEU A 22 -34.74 -15.35 -3.44
N GLY A 23 -33.60 -14.93 -2.91
CA GLY A 23 -33.29 -15.00 -1.48
C GLY A 23 -33.99 -13.85 -0.74
N GLY A 24 -35.23 -14.08 -0.30
CA GLY A 24 -35.97 -13.15 0.54
C GLY A 24 -35.30 -12.99 1.90
N GLY A 25 -34.68 -11.84 2.15
CA GLY A 25 -34.13 -11.47 3.46
C GLY A 25 -33.27 -10.20 3.43
N ALA A 26 -32.34 -10.08 2.49
CA ALA A 26 -31.35 -8.98 2.45
C ALA A 26 -31.93 -7.63 1.94
N GLY A 27 -32.97 -7.67 1.10
CA GLY A 27 -33.53 -6.47 0.47
C GLY A 27 -34.27 -5.53 1.42
N SER A 28 -34.76 -6.02 2.56
CA SER A 28 -35.57 -5.22 3.49
C SER A 28 -34.74 -4.23 4.33
N GLY A 29 -33.57 -4.67 4.82
CA GLY A 29 -32.67 -3.84 5.62
C GLY A 29 -31.93 -2.77 4.81
N ALA A 30 -31.49 -3.14 3.60
CA ALA A 30 -30.78 -2.23 2.69
C ALA A 30 -31.68 -1.07 2.21
N ALA A 31 -32.93 -1.36 1.85
CA ALA A 31 -33.91 -0.34 1.47
C ALA A 31 -34.31 0.55 2.66
N ALA A 32 -34.41 -0.01 3.87
CA ALA A 32 -34.66 0.77 5.09
C ALA A 32 -33.50 1.72 5.41
N LEU A 33 -32.26 1.29 5.18
CA LEU A 33 -31.07 2.13 5.31
C LEU A 33 -31.12 3.31 4.37
N GLN A 34 -31.36 3.08 3.09
CA GLN A 34 -31.44 4.15 2.10
C GLN A 34 -32.55 5.16 2.47
N LYS A 35 -33.74 4.68 2.82
CA LYS A 35 -34.87 5.55 3.21
C LYS A 35 -34.57 6.40 4.44
N ALA A 36 -33.84 5.85 5.41
CA ALA A 36 -33.56 6.53 6.68
C ALA A 36 -32.39 7.53 6.57
N LEU A 37 -31.33 7.17 5.84
CA LEU A 37 -30.08 7.94 5.81
C LEU A 37 -30.01 8.93 4.64
N GLN A 38 -30.44 8.53 3.43
CA GLN A 38 -30.31 9.34 2.21
C GLN A 38 -30.82 10.77 2.34
N PRO A 39 -31.98 11.06 2.98
CA PRO A 39 -32.50 12.43 3.10
C PRO A 39 -31.62 13.37 3.93
N SER A 40 -30.73 12.81 4.76
CA SER A 40 -29.83 13.58 5.62
C SER A 40 -28.47 13.86 4.97
N LEU A 41 -28.12 13.17 3.87
CA LEU A 41 -26.82 13.32 3.21
C LEU A 41 -26.80 14.56 2.30
N SER A 42 -25.60 15.03 1.96
CA SER A 42 -25.41 16.18 1.10
C SER A 42 -25.87 15.92 -0.34
N ALA A 43 -26.06 17.00 -1.10
CA ALA A 43 -26.25 16.90 -2.54
C ALA A 43 -25.07 16.14 -3.19
N GLY A 44 -25.37 15.16 -4.05
CA GLY A 44 -24.36 14.34 -4.73
C GLY A 44 -23.82 13.16 -3.92
N ALA A 45 -24.21 12.99 -2.66
CA ALA A 45 -23.99 11.76 -1.91
C ALA A 45 -25.10 10.74 -2.24
N GLU A 46 -24.74 9.47 -2.33
CA GLU A 46 -25.64 8.41 -2.80
C GLU A 46 -25.40 7.11 -2.06
N ILE A 47 -26.48 6.39 -1.77
CA ILE A 47 -26.43 5.07 -1.14
C ILE A 47 -26.62 4.00 -2.20
N TYR A 48 -25.56 3.24 -2.44
CA TYR A 48 -25.51 2.13 -3.38
C TYR A 48 -25.92 0.82 -2.69
N LEU A 49 -26.86 0.11 -3.28
CA LEU A 49 -27.33 -1.19 -2.80
C LEU A 49 -26.73 -2.33 -3.62
N PRO A 50 -26.59 -3.54 -3.05
CA PRO A 50 -26.14 -4.72 -3.78
C PRO A 50 -26.91 -4.92 -5.09
N GLY A 51 -26.19 -5.21 -6.17
CA GLY A 51 -26.74 -5.37 -7.52
C GLY A 51 -26.74 -4.09 -8.37
N SER A 52 -26.43 -2.92 -7.80
CA SER A 52 -26.20 -1.70 -8.57
C SER A 52 -24.76 -1.58 -9.09
N GLU A 53 -24.56 -0.89 -10.21
CA GLU A 53 -23.20 -0.62 -10.74
C GLU A 53 -22.36 0.21 -9.77
N GLY A 54 -22.96 1.17 -9.07
CA GLY A 54 -22.28 1.96 -8.04
C GLY A 54 -21.76 1.10 -6.89
N PHE A 55 -22.54 0.10 -6.46
CA PHE A 55 -22.10 -0.86 -5.45
C PHE A 55 -20.95 -1.70 -5.98
N ALA A 56 -21.06 -2.27 -7.18
CA ALA A 56 -20.01 -3.11 -7.77
C ALA A 56 -18.67 -2.38 -7.87
N ARG A 57 -18.67 -1.11 -8.32
CA ARG A 57 -17.44 -0.30 -8.42
C ARG A 57 -16.82 0.02 -7.05
N ALA A 58 -17.64 0.34 -6.06
CA ALA A 58 -17.15 0.72 -4.74
C ALA A 58 -16.74 -0.50 -3.89
N ASP A 59 -17.35 -1.66 -4.12
CA ASP A 59 -17.02 -2.94 -3.48
C ASP A 59 -15.76 -3.59 -4.10
N GLU A 60 -15.38 -3.21 -5.32
CA GLU A 60 -14.24 -3.80 -6.02
C GLU A 60 -12.91 -3.54 -5.29
N ARG A 61 -12.25 -4.64 -4.90
CA ARG A 61 -11.00 -4.63 -4.13
C ARG A 61 -9.79 -4.90 -5.00
N TRP A 62 -8.65 -4.39 -4.55
CA TRP A 62 -7.36 -4.75 -5.14
C TRP A 62 -6.93 -6.18 -4.78
N SER A 63 -7.23 -6.64 -3.55
CA SER A 63 -7.10 -8.04 -3.16
C SER A 63 -8.47 -8.66 -2.90
N ALA A 64 -8.84 -9.65 -3.71
CA ALA A 64 -10.15 -10.30 -3.62
C ALA A 64 -10.31 -11.21 -2.39
N ASN A 65 -9.21 -11.63 -1.73
CA ASN A 65 -9.26 -12.42 -0.49
C ASN A 65 -9.59 -11.58 0.74
N ALA A 66 -9.32 -10.28 0.68
CA ALA A 66 -9.69 -9.31 1.69
C ALA A 66 -11.00 -8.64 1.29
N LYS A 67 -12.12 -9.33 1.57
CA LYS A 67 -13.46 -8.96 1.08
C LYS A 67 -14.43 -8.69 2.23
N PRO A 68 -14.48 -7.44 2.72
CA PRO A 68 -15.58 -6.95 3.55
C PRO A 68 -16.95 -7.29 2.94
N GLN A 69 -17.96 -7.52 3.78
CA GLN A 69 -19.33 -7.76 3.33
C GLN A 69 -20.21 -6.58 3.68
N PHE A 70 -20.58 -5.79 2.67
CA PHE A 70 -21.41 -4.60 2.85
C PHE A 70 -22.89 -4.86 2.57
N ALA A 71 -23.75 -4.36 3.47
CA ALA A 71 -25.20 -4.30 3.26
C ALA A 71 -25.58 -3.17 2.29
N ALA A 72 -24.84 -2.07 2.35
CA ALA A 72 -24.92 -0.92 1.47
C ALA A 72 -23.58 -0.17 1.50
N ILE A 73 -23.32 0.62 0.47
CA ILE A 73 -22.15 1.51 0.40
C ILE A 73 -22.65 2.94 0.22
N VAL A 74 -22.23 3.84 1.10
CA VAL A 74 -22.52 5.27 1.01
C VAL A 74 -21.37 5.94 0.28
N GLY A 75 -21.62 6.43 -0.94
CA GLY A 75 -20.72 7.34 -1.65
C GLY A 75 -20.83 8.74 -1.06
N VAL A 76 -19.81 9.14 -0.30
CA VAL A 76 -19.80 10.41 0.44
C VAL A 76 -19.16 11.54 -0.38
N ARG A 77 -19.55 12.79 -0.08
CA ARG A 77 -18.99 14.00 -0.70
C ARG A 77 -18.41 14.98 0.31
N THR A 78 -18.81 14.86 1.58
CA THR A 78 -18.43 15.78 2.65
C THR A 78 -18.09 15.04 3.95
N GLU A 79 -17.36 15.71 4.85
CA GLU A 79 -17.13 15.19 6.21
C GLU A 79 -18.46 14.91 6.96
N GLU A 80 -19.50 15.71 6.69
CA GLU A 80 -20.80 15.55 7.34
C GLU A 80 -21.52 14.27 6.89
N ASP A 81 -21.35 13.85 5.63
CA ASP A 81 -21.88 12.55 5.16
C ASP A 81 -21.20 11.38 5.89
N VAL A 82 -19.89 11.48 6.10
CA VAL A 82 -19.12 10.49 6.87
C VAL A 82 -19.63 10.44 8.30
N ARG A 83 -19.76 11.58 8.98
CA ARG A 83 -20.31 11.67 10.34
C ARG A 83 -21.69 11.05 10.45
N LYS A 84 -22.63 11.45 9.59
CA LYS A 84 -24.01 10.94 9.59
C LYS A 84 -24.05 9.44 9.37
N THR A 85 -23.19 8.92 8.49
CA THR A 85 -23.09 7.49 8.23
C THR A 85 -22.55 6.72 9.43
N VAL A 86 -21.51 7.23 10.10
CA VAL A 86 -20.97 6.64 11.35
C VAL A 86 -22.02 6.64 12.46
N LEU A 87 -22.71 7.76 12.69
CA LEU A 87 -23.76 7.87 13.70
C LEU A 87 -24.90 6.87 13.42
N TYR A 88 -25.35 6.79 12.17
CA TYR A 88 -26.37 5.83 11.74
C TYR A 88 -25.95 4.38 11.98
N ALA A 89 -24.69 4.04 11.67
CA ALA A 89 -24.13 2.71 11.89
C ALA A 89 -24.10 2.36 13.39
N ASN A 90 -23.68 3.31 14.23
CA ASN A 90 -23.60 3.13 15.67
C ASN A 90 -24.95 2.89 16.32
N GLU A 91 -25.99 3.66 15.95
CA GLU A 91 -27.37 3.48 16.43
C GLU A 91 -27.87 2.05 16.20
N ARG A 92 -27.40 1.40 15.12
CA ARG A 92 -27.80 0.06 14.69
C ARG A 92 -26.79 -1.03 15.06
N LYS A 93 -25.70 -0.66 15.73
CA LYS A 93 -24.58 -1.55 16.05
C LYS A 93 -24.05 -2.28 14.81
N GLN A 94 -24.07 -1.60 13.66
CA GLN A 94 -23.62 -2.14 12.39
C GLN A 94 -22.14 -1.74 12.20
N PRO A 95 -21.25 -2.66 11.80
CA PRO A 95 -19.86 -2.29 11.51
C PRO A 95 -19.81 -1.40 10.28
N PHE A 96 -18.80 -0.54 10.19
CA PHE A 96 -18.57 0.30 9.03
C PHE A 96 -17.09 0.28 8.65
N LEU A 97 -16.81 0.61 7.39
CA LEU A 97 -15.45 0.65 6.87
C LEU A 97 -15.30 1.77 5.84
N ALA A 98 -14.30 2.63 6.02
CA ALA A 98 -13.94 3.64 5.04
C ALA A 98 -13.22 3.01 3.84
N ILE A 99 -13.57 3.48 2.64
CA ILE A 99 -13.03 3.00 1.37
C ILE A 99 -12.48 4.20 0.60
N SER A 100 -11.15 4.26 0.48
CA SER A 100 -10.43 5.16 -0.43
C SER A 100 -10.09 4.38 -1.72
N GLY A 101 -8.81 4.15 -2.03
CA GLY A 101 -8.39 3.36 -3.21
C GLY A 101 -8.64 1.85 -3.16
N GLY A 102 -9.09 1.29 -2.04
CA GLY A 102 -9.46 -0.14 -1.95
C GLY A 102 -8.29 -1.15 -1.90
N HIS A 103 -7.09 -0.69 -1.55
CA HIS A 103 -5.86 -1.51 -1.51
C HIS A 103 -5.64 -2.36 -0.25
N GLY A 104 -6.43 -2.15 0.80
CA GLY A 104 -6.28 -2.93 2.03
C GLY A 104 -6.42 -4.43 1.76
N GLN A 105 -5.40 -5.19 2.18
CA GLN A 105 -5.28 -6.65 1.97
C GLN A 105 -5.40 -7.46 3.27
N SER A 106 -5.46 -6.79 4.42
CA SER A 106 -5.40 -7.44 5.73
C SER A 106 -6.58 -8.40 5.93
N ALA A 107 -6.31 -9.56 6.55
CA ALA A 107 -7.32 -10.57 6.84
C ALA A 107 -8.41 -10.04 7.79
N TYR A 108 -8.10 -9.06 8.64
CA TYR A 108 -9.07 -8.41 9.53
C TYR A 108 -10.25 -7.77 8.77
N LEU A 109 -10.05 -7.36 7.51
CA LEU A 109 -11.10 -6.80 6.66
C LEU A 109 -12.25 -7.79 6.42
N ASN A 110 -11.97 -9.10 6.44
CA ASN A 110 -13.00 -10.13 6.32
C ASN A 110 -13.94 -10.18 7.53
N GLY A 111 -13.57 -9.56 8.65
CA GLY A 111 -14.40 -9.42 9.84
C GLY A 111 -15.59 -8.46 9.68
N VAL A 112 -15.57 -7.59 8.66
CA VAL A 112 -16.72 -6.72 8.35
C VAL A 112 -17.84 -7.58 7.76
N LYS A 113 -18.87 -7.84 8.57
CA LYS A 113 -20.06 -8.60 8.18
C LYS A 113 -21.30 -7.72 8.20
N ASN A 114 -22.06 -7.74 7.11
CA ASN A 114 -23.27 -6.92 6.96
C ASN A 114 -23.01 -5.44 7.30
N GLY A 115 -21.85 -4.91 6.93
CA GLY A 115 -21.40 -3.57 7.32
C GLY A 115 -21.88 -2.47 6.38
N ILE A 116 -21.57 -1.21 6.72
CA ILE A 116 -21.76 -0.06 5.84
C ILE A 116 -20.41 0.36 5.27
N GLY A 117 -20.27 0.32 3.94
CA GLY A 117 -19.10 0.90 3.27
C GLY A 117 -19.23 2.42 3.21
N ILE A 118 -18.18 3.15 3.53
CA ILE A 118 -18.12 4.62 3.40
C ILE A 118 -17.13 4.91 2.29
N TRP A 119 -17.62 5.05 1.06
CA TRP A 119 -16.77 5.25 -0.12
C TRP A 119 -16.47 6.72 -0.34
N MET A 120 -15.21 7.09 -0.09
CA MET A 120 -14.74 8.48 -0.08
C MET A 120 -14.28 8.98 -1.45
N GLY A 121 -14.42 8.19 -2.52
CA GLY A 121 -13.92 8.54 -3.86
C GLY A 121 -14.47 9.88 -4.41
N GLY A 122 -15.56 10.40 -3.85
CA GLY A 122 -16.08 11.73 -4.16
C GLY A 122 -15.42 12.90 -3.41
N MET A 123 -14.45 12.62 -2.54
CA MET A 123 -13.65 13.58 -1.76
C MET A 123 -12.19 13.53 -2.25
N ASP A 124 -11.97 13.82 -3.53
CA ASP A 124 -10.68 13.67 -4.24
C ASP A 124 -9.97 15.01 -4.52
N GLY A 125 -10.36 16.07 -3.80
CA GLY A 125 -9.78 17.40 -3.94
C GLY A 125 -8.29 17.43 -3.59
N VAL A 126 -7.53 18.25 -4.32
CA VAL A 126 -6.13 18.61 -4.02
C VAL A 126 -6.01 20.12 -4.20
N GLU A 127 -5.75 20.84 -3.12
CA GLU A 127 -5.63 22.30 -3.11
C GLU A 127 -4.27 22.71 -2.54
N ILE A 128 -3.51 23.51 -3.29
CA ILE A 128 -2.25 24.07 -2.82
C ILE A 128 -2.54 25.34 -2.02
N VAL A 129 -2.02 25.40 -0.79
CA VAL A 129 -2.28 26.46 0.18
C VAL A 129 -0.98 27.03 0.76
N GLU A 130 -1.11 28.03 1.65
CA GLU A 130 0.02 28.62 2.39
C GLU A 130 1.14 29.14 1.47
N GLY A 131 0.76 29.75 0.34
CA GLY A 131 1.68 30.28 -0.66
C GLY A 131 2.50 29.20 -1.39
N GLY A 132 1.98 27.97 -1.45
CA GLY A 132 2.64 26.86 -2.14
C GLY A 132 3.57 26.02 -1.26
N LYS A 133 3.41 26.08 0.06
CA LYS A 133 4.21 25.30 1.04
C LYS A 133 3.45 24.12 1.63
N ALA A 134 2.13 24.09 1.49
CA ALA A 134 1.30 22.96 1.89
C ALA A 134 0.24 22.65 0.82
N ALA A 135 -0.33 21.45 0.89
CA ALA A 135 -1.52 21.09 0.13
C ALA A 135 -2.53 20.38 1.03
N ILE A 136 -3.80 20.68 0.80
CA ILE A 136 -4.96 20.05 1.40
C ILE A 136 -5.46 18.96 0.45
N MET A 137 -5.69 17.76 0.96
CA MET A 137 -6.01 16.57 0.17
C MET A 137 -7.17 15.81 0.79
N GLY A 138 -8.20 15.51 -0.01
CA GLY A 138 -9.40 14.81 0.46
C GLY A 138 -9.22 13.31 0.66
N GLY A 139 -10.05 12.72 1.52
CA GLY A 139 -10.08 11.30 1.94
C GLY A 139 -10.01 10.27 0.80
N GLY A 140 -10.58 10.61 -0.35
CA GLY A 140 -10.69 9.74 -1.52
C GLY A 140 -9.59 9.89 -2.56
N VAL A 141 -8.66 10.83 -2.39
CA VAL A 141 -7.67 11.11 -3.43
C VAL A 141 -6.74 9.91 -3.65
N LEU A 142 -6.43 9.62 -4.92
CA LEU A 142 -5.48 8.58 -5.29
C LEU A 142 -4.07 9.16 -5.45
N ASN A 143 -3.07 8.34 -5.18
CA ASN A 143 -1.65 8.72 -5.21
C ASN A 143 -1.23 9.29 -6.57
N GLY A 144 -1.68 8.68 -7.68
CA GLY A 144 -1.36 9.17 -9.03
C GLY A 144 -1.96 10.56 -9.30
N ASP A 145 -3.16 10.84 -8.78
CA ASP A 145 -3.79 12.16 -8.92
C ASP A 145 -3.06 13.22 -8.09
N VAL A 146 -2.59 12.86 -6.89
CA VAL A 146 -1.74 13.75 -6.08
C VAL A 146 -0.45 14.07 -6.81
N ILE A 147 0.26 13.06 -7.32
CA ILE A 147 1.51 13.25 -8.05
C ILE A 147 1.28 14.17 -9.25
N LEU A 148 0.32 13.84 -10.12
CA LEU A 148 0.06 14.60 -11.34
C LEU A 148 -0.34 16.05 -11.05
N ARG A 149 -1.33 16.28 -10.16
CA ARG A 149 -1.84 17.63 -9.87
C ARG A 149 -0.78 18.52 -9.23
N LEU A 150 0.04 17.99 -8.32
CA LEU A 150 1.15 18.75 -7.76
C LEU A 150 2.21 19.05 -8.83
N TRP A 151 2.56 18.05 -9.64
CA TRP A 151 3.59 18.17 -10.67
C TRP A 151 3.25 19.26 -11.69
N GLU A 152 2.00 19.30 -12.17
CA GLU A 152 1.48 20.31 -13.10
C GLU A 152 1.54 21.73 -12.53
N GLN A 153 1.49 21.88 -11.20
CA GLN A 153 1.56 23.16 -10.51
C GLN A 153 2.98 23.53 -10.05
N GLY A 154 4.00 22.83 -10.55
CA GLY A 154 5.39 23.10 -10.16
C GLY A 154 5.75 22.59 -8.76
N LYS A 155 4.97 21.66 -8.20
CA LYS A 155 5.12 21.16 -6.82
C LYS A 155 5.37 19.65 -6.77
N GLN A 156 5.86 19.19 -5.63
CA GLN A 156 6.06 17.78 -5.30
C GLN A 156 5.99 17.54 -3.79
N THR A 157 5.83 16.29 -3.36
CA THR A 157 5.94 15.88 -1.95
C THR A 157 6.37 14.42 -1.85
N SER A 158 6.47 13.88 -0.63
CA SER A 158 6.67 12.45 -0.42
C SER A 158 5.40 11.67 -0.76
N THR A 159 5.51 10.71 -1.67
CA THR A 159 4.39 9.92 -2.23
C THR A 159 4.68 8.42 -2.14
N THR A 160 3.80 7.59 -2.70
CA THR A 160 3.95 6.12 -2.73
C THR A 160 4.18 5.57 -4.14
N GLY A 161 4.51 4.28 -4.24
CA GLY A 161 4.92 3.64 -5.50
C GLY A 161 3.81 3.17 -6.45
N CYS A 162 2.53 3.50 -6.22
CA CYS A 162 1.43 2.98 -7.03
C CYS A 162 0.26 3.97 -7.15
N ASP A 163 -0.19 4.26 -8.36
CA ASP A 163 -1.10 5.38 -8.65
C ASP A 163 -2.53 5.16 -8.16
N CYS A 164 -3.01 3.93 -8.17
CA CYS A 164 -4.37 3.55 -7.77
C CYS A 164 -4.56 3.45 -6.24
N VAL A 165 -3.48 3.54 -5.46
CA VAL A 165 -3.54 3.54 -4.00
C VAL A 165 -4.18 4.84 -3.51
N GLY A 166 -5.11 4.75 -2.56
CA GLY A 166 -5.64 5.95 -1.89
C GLY A 166 -4.53 6.60 -1.07
N PHE A 167 -4.21 7.87 -1.32
CA PHE A 167 -2.99 8.52 -0.81
C PHE A 167 -2.90 8.55 0.71
N ILE A 168 -4.03 8.78 1.39
CA ILE A 168 -4.07 8.99 2.85
C ILE A 168 -3.82 7.70 3.62
N ALA A 169 -4.29 6.54 3.15
CA ALA A 169 -4.15 5.30 3.90
C ALA A 169 -2.68 4.91 4.16
N PRO A 170 -1.78 4.97 3.16
CA PRO A 170 -0.35 4.82 3.40
C PRO A 170 0.24 5.86 4.35
N VAL A 171 -0.14 7.14 4.22
CA VAL A 171 0.29 8.22 5.12
C VAL A 171 -0.03 7.88 6.58
N LEU A 172 -1.21 7.32 6.85
CA LEU A 172 -1.62 6.94 8.21
C LEU A 172 -0.77 5.79 8.80
N GLY A 173 -0.21 4.94 7.95
CA GLY A 173 0.68 3.86 8.35
C GLY A 173 2.18 4.17 8.19
N GLY A 174 2.56 5.40 7.83
CA GLY A 174 3.94 5.75 7.46
C GLY A 174 4.02 6.18 5.99
N GLY A 175 4.06 5.19 5.09
CA GLY A 175 4.22 5.39 3.65
C GLY A 175 5.68 5.23 3.23
N HIS A 176 5.93 4.52 2.14
CA HIS A 176 7.25 4.46 1.50
C HIS A 176 7.09 4.81 0.02
N GLY A 177 8.10 5.46 -0.54
CA GLY A 177 8.10 5.81 -1.96
C GLY A 177 9.28 6.66 -2.39
N TRP A 178 9.21 7.14 -3.62
CA TRP A 178 10.34 7.68 -4.39
C TRP A 178 11.10 8.83 -3.72
N MET A 179 10.38 9.74 -3.05
CA MET A 179 10.97 10.94 -2.45
C MET A 179 11.37 10.76 -0.97
N SER A 180 11.29 9.53 -0.44
CA SER A 180 11.53 9.25 0.99
C SER A 180 12.94 9.64 1.45
N GLY A 181 13.95 9.47 0.60
CA GLY A 181 15.32 9.86 0.91
C GLY A 181 15.47 11.37 1.13
N ARG A 182 14.69 12.18 0.42
CA ARG A 182 14.75 13.65 0.48
C ARG A 182 13.90 14.24 1.59
N TYR A 183 12.66 13.78 1.71
CA TYR A 183 11.66 14.43 2.57
C TYR A 183 11.25 13.59 3.78
N GLY A 184 11.59 12.30 3.82
CA GLY A 184 11.09 11.35 4.81
C GLY A 184 9.82 10.65 4.34
N LEU A 185 9.18 9.88 5.22
CA LEU A 185 7.94 9.18 4.90
C LEU A 185 6.83 10.19 4.51
N PRO A 186 5.81 9.80 3.72
CA PRO A 186 4.59 10.58 3.56
C PRO A 186 3.97 11.01 4.90
N ALA A 187 4.02 10.18 5.94
CA ALA A 187 3.62 10.53 7.31
C ALA A 187 4.41 11.70 7.91
N ASP A 188 5.67 11.87 7.54
CA ASP A 188 6.53 12.97 8.04
C ASP A 188 6.18 14.33 7.40
N GLN A 189 5.39 14.28 6.32
CA GLN A 189 4.87 15.46 5.63
C GLN A 189 3.57 15.97 6.24
N LEU A 190 2.89 15.16 7.06
CA LEU A 190 1.62 15.52 7.66
C LEU A 190 1.77 16.75 8.56
N LEU A 191 0.90 17.74 8.35
CA LEU A 191 0.78 18.96 9.16
C LEU A 191 -0.48 18.93 10.02
N SER A 192 -1.59 18.45 9.46
CA SER A 192 -2.84 18.25 10.19
C SER A 192 -3.75 17.27 9.45
N ALA A 193 -4.77 16.75 10.14
CA ALA A 193 -5.84 15.96 9.54
C ALA A 193 -7.20 16.38 10.11
N ARG A 194 -8.23 16.33 9.26
CA ARG A 194 -9.63 16.31 9.68
C ARG A 194 -10.05 14.85 9.85
N MET A 195 -10.56 14.52 11.02
CA MET A 195 -10.87 13.14 11.42
C MET A 195 -12.30 13.03 11.91
N VAL A 196 -13.03 12.00 11.47
CA VAL A 196 -14.27 11.54 12.09
C VAL A 196 -13.98 10.33 12.98
N LEU A 197 -14.17 10.48 14.29
CA LEU A 197 -13.95 9.43 15.29
C LEU A 197 -15.07 8.38 15.28
N GLY A 198 -14.87 7.31 16.05
CA GLY A 198 -15.77 6.16 16.09
C GLY A 198 -17.16 6.50 16.59
N ASN A 199 -17.27 7.53 17.43
CA ASN A 199 -18.54 8.07 17.93
C ASN A 199 -19.20 9.12 17.00
N GLY A 200 -18.61 9.42 15.84
CA GLY A 200 -19.10 10.43 14.89
C GLY A 200 -18.72 11.88 15.20
N THR A 201 -17.86 12.13 16.19
CA THR A 201 -17.28 13.46 16.44
C THR A 201 -16.25 13.77 15.36
N ALA A 202 -16.33 14.96 14.75
CA ALA A 202 -15.27 15.45 13.87
C ALA A 202 -14.31 16.38 14.62
N ILE A 203 -13.01 16.17 14.44
CA ILE A 203 -11.94 16.93 15.10
C ILE A 203 -10.84 17.30 14.10
N THR A 204 -10.08 18.33 14.43
CA THR A 204 -8.78 18.59 13.79
C THR A 204 -7.69 17.96 14.63
N VAL A 205 -6.73 17.31 13.98
CA VAL A 205 -5.58 16.70 14.66
C VAL A 205 -4.31 17.29 14.08
N SER A 206 -3.46 17.89 14.92
CA SER A 206 -2.21 18.57 14.55
C SER A 206 -1.21 18.52 15.72
N ASP A 207 -0.07 19.19 15.56
CA ASP A 207 0.90 19.40 16.64
C ASP A 207 0.39 20.29 17.79
N THR A 208 -0.67 21.05 17.55
CA THR A 208 -1.25 22.03 18.49
C THR A 208 -2.66 21.66 18.94
N GLU A 209 -3.33 20.75 18.25
CA GLU A 209 -4.68 20.26 18.57
C GLU A 209 -4.68 18.71 18.56
N HIS A 210 -4.97 18.08 19.70
CA HIS A 210 -4.83 16.62 19.87
C HIS A 210 -3.43 16.06 19.48
N PRO A 211 -2.32 16.63 20.00
CA PRO A 211 -0.96 16.24 19.60
C PRO A 211 -0.61 14.77 19.90
N ASP A 212 -1.28 14.19 20.89
CA ASP A 212 -1.16 12.79 21.24
C ASP A 212 -1.74 11.87 20.16
N LEU A 213 -2.89 12.23 19.59
CA LEU A 213 -3.46 11.54 18.43
C LEU A 213 -2.67 11.84 17.15
N PHE A 214 -2.15 13.06 16.98
CA PHE A 214 -1.31 13.41 15.82
C PHE A 214 -0.02 12.59 15.75
N TRP A 215 0.55 12.25 16.91
CA TRP A 215 1.62 11.26 17.01
C TRP A 215 1.17 9.88 16.50
N ALA A 216 -0.03 9.43 16.88
CA ALA A 216 -0.60 8.13 16.49
C ALA A 216 -0.93 8.04 15.00
N LEU A 217 -1.44 9.14 14.41
CA LEU A 217 -1.79 9.20 12.99
C LEU A 217 -0.60 8.96 12.06
N ARG A 218 0.62 9.20 12.52
CA ARG A 218 1.85 9.01 11.76
C ARG A 218 2.43 7.62 12.04
N GLY A 219 1.71 6.56 11.66
CA GLY A 219 2.16 5.17 11.77
C GLY A 219 1.10 4.15 12.19
N ALA A 220 0.03 4.57 12.85
CA ALA A 220 -1.06 3.69 13.28
C ALA A 220 -2.46 4.32 13.05
N GLY A 221 -2.56 5.32 12.17
CA GLY A 221 -3.71 6.22 12.10
C GLY A 221 -5.04 5.56 11.74
N GLN A 222 -5.01 4.43 11.02
CA GLN A 222 -6.21 3.67 10.63
C GLN A 222 -7.04 3.20 11.83
N ASN A 223 -6.44 3.13 13.02
CA ASN A 223 -7.07 2.62 14.24
C ASN A 223 -7.91 3.65 15.01
N PHE A 224 -7.91 4.93 14.61
CA PHE A 224 -8.45 6.00 15.46
C PHE A 224 -9.58 6.81 14.83
N GLY A 225 -9.82 6.69 13.52
CA GLY A 225 -10.81 7.51 12.85
C GLY A 225 -10.75 7.41 11.33
N ILE A 226 -11.72 8.05 10.68
CA ILE A 226 -11.75 8.26 9.24
C ILE A 226 -11.14 9.63 8.95
N ALA A 227 -9.97 9.65 8.30
CA ALA A 227 -9.37 10.88 7.80
C ALA A 227 -10.13 11.36 6.56
N THR A 228 -10.90 12.43 6.71
CA THR A 228 -11.69 13.04 5.63
C THR A 228 -10.86 14.00 4.80
N GLU A 229 -9.80 14.55 5.37
CA GLU A 229 -8.87 15.47 4.73
C GLU A 229 -7.53 15.45 5.48
N ILE A 230 -6.42 15.59 4.76
CA ILE A 230 -5.11 15.86 5.34
C ILE A 230 -4.49 17.11 4.75
N LYS A 231 -3.69 17.81 5.55
CA LYS A 231 -2.80 18.88 5.10
C LYS A 231 -1.36 18.37 5.18
N VAL A 232 -0.63 18.43 4.08
CA VAL A 232 0.78 17.98 4.00
C VAL A 232 1.70 19.08 3.49
N LYS A 233 2.97 18.99 3.85
CA LYS A 233 4.04 19.82 3.26
C LYS A 233 4.15 19.52 1.76
N VAL A 234 4.37 20.56 0.96
CA VAL A 234 4.75 20.45 -0.45
C VAL A 234 5.96 21.31 -0.74
N TYR A 235 6.71 20.92 -1.74
CA TYR A 235 8.00 21.49 -2.11
C TYR A 235 7.95 21.96 -3.56
N ASP A 236 8.71 23.00 -3.88
CA ASP A 236 8.94 23.39 -5.27
C ASP A 236 9.64 22.26 -6.02
N ARG A 237 9.26 22.08 -7.29
CA ARG A 237 10.05 21.30 -8.23
C ARG A 237 11.41 21.94 -8.42
N GLU A 238 12.41 21.11 -8.64
CA GLU A 238 13.77 21.55 -8.93
C GLU A 238 14.06 21.10 -10.37
N PRO A 239 13.94 21.97 -11.39
CA PRO A 239 14.02 21.56 -12.80
C PRO A 239 15.27 20.74 -13.17
N ALA A 240 16.39 20.97 -12.47
CA ALA A 240 17.62 20.19 -12.64
C ALA A 240 17.53 18.73 -12.13
N LEU A 241 16.53 18.41 -11.31
CA LEU A 241 16.29 17.13 -10.63
C LEU A 241 14.90 16.56 -10.93
N ASP A 242 14.20 17.12 -11.92
CA ASP A 242 12.87 16.66 -12.32
C ASP A 242 12.91 15.31 -13.04
N GLN A 243 14.07 14.99 -13.61
CA GLN A 243 14.27 13.75 -14.35
C GLN A 243 14.57 12.58 -13.42
N TRP A 244 14.02 11.43 -13.78
CA TRP A 244 14.24 10.15 -13.13
C TRP A 244 14.78 9.17 -14.17
N SER A 245 15.97 8.65 -13.92
CA SER A 245 16.53 7.55 -14.70
C SER A 245 16.24 6.24 -14.00
N ALA A 246 15.90 5.22 -14.78
CA ALA A 246 15.69 3.87 -14.32
C ALA A 246 16.44 2.91 -15.23
N THR A 247 17.44 2.23 -14.69
CA THR A 247 18.18 1.19 -15.41
C THR A 247 17.75 -0.17 -14.88
N SER A 248 17.19 -0.99 -15.75
CA SER A 248 16.77 -2.35 -15.46
C SER A 248 17.81 -3.38 -15.90
N PHE A 249 17.83 -4.51 -15.21
CA PHE A 249 18.70 -5.66 -15.47
C PHE A 249 17.92 -6.94 -15.24
N ILE A 250 18.06 -7.91 -16.14
CA ILE A 250 17.47 -9.25 -16.00
C ILE A 250 18.58 -10.28 -15.86
N TYR A 251 18.51 -11.09 -14.81
CA TYR A 251 19.44 -12.19 -14.56
C TYR A 251 18.71 -13.51 -14.34
N THR A 252 19.40 -14.61 -14.61
CA THR A 252 19.04 -15.94 -14.14
C THR A 252 19.33 -16.07 -12.63
N HIS A 253 18.64 -17.00 -11.98
CA HIS A 253 18.74 -17.27 -10.54
C HIS A 253 20.16 -17.54 -10.02
N ASP A 254 21.10 -18.02 -10.86
CA ASP A 254 22.47 -18.30 -10.46
C ASP A 254 23.30 -17.05 -10.13
N LYS A 255 22.83 -15.86 -10.53
CA LYS A 255 23.47 -14.56 -10.24
C LYS A 255 22.96 -13.89 -8.97
N ALA A 256 22.10 -14.56 -8.21
CA ALA A 256 21.47 -13.98 -7.04
C ALA A 256 22.50 -13.46 -6.03
N GLU A 257 23.47 -14.29 -5.65
CA GLU A 257 24.40 -13.93 -4.58
C GLU A 257 25.27 -12.73 -4.98
N GLU A 258 25.74 -12.66 -6.23
CA GLU A 258 26.51 -11.52 -6.74
C GLU A 258 25.66 -10.25 -6.81
N VAL A 259 24.42 -10.33 -7.32
CA VAL A 259 23.51 -9.18 -7.44
C VAL A 259 23.13 -8.63 -6.06
N PHE A 260 22.72 -9.49 -5.12
CA PHE A 260 22.36 -9.07 -3.77
C PHE A 260 23.57 -8.68 -2.93
N GLY A 261 24.76 -9.21 -3.24
CA GLY A 261 26.03 -8.74 -2.70
C GLY A 261 26.28 -7.27 -3.02
N LEU A 262 26.13 -6.87 -4.28
CA LEU A 262 26.25 -5.46 -4.71
C LEU A 262 25.21 -4.57 -4.03
N MET A 263 23.95 -5.03 -3.92
CA MET A 263 22.91 -4.28 -3.23
C MET A 263 23.23 -4.06 -1.75
N ASN A 264 23.82 -5.05 -1.08
CA ASN A 264 24.27 -4.93 0.31
C ASN A 264 25.39 -3.88 0.47
N GLU A 265 26.31 -3.77 -0.49
CA GLU A 265 27.33 -2.71 -0.49
C GLU A 265 26.67 -1.33 -0.50
N TRP A 266 25.64 -1.12 -1.32
CA TRP A 266 24.91 0.15 -1.39
C TRP A 266 24.11 0.44 -0.12
N ILE A 267 23.48 -0.57 0.48
CA ILE A 267 22.74 -0.44 1.74
C ILE A 267 23.68 -0.04 2.88
N ALA A 268 24.86 -0.67 2.94
CA ALA A 268 25.87 -0.41 3.96
C ALA A 268 26.61 0.92 3.76
N ALA A 269 26.62 1.47 2.54
CA ALA A 269 27.34 2.69 2.22
C ALA A 269 26.89 3.87 3.13
N PRO A 270 27.82 4.51 3.86
CA PRO A 270 27.49 5.62 4.76
C PRO A 270 27.04 6.88 4.01
N ASP A 271 27.47 7.02 2.76
CA ASP A 271 27.22 8.13 1.85
C ASP A 271 26.25 7.76 0.72
N ARG A 272 25.40 6.74 0.94
CA ARG A 272 24.35 6.35 -0.01
C ARG A 272 23.53 7.58 -0.42
N PRO A 273 23.45 7.91 -1.73
CA PRO A 273 22.71 9.07 -2.21
C PRO A 273 21.22 8.96 -1.88
N LYS A 274 20.61 10.10 -1.51
CA LYS A 274 19.17 10.19 -1.27
C LYS A 274 18.32 10.04 -2.55
N GLU A 275 18.97 10.15 -3.70
CA GLU A 275 18.41 9.94 -5.05
C GLU A 275 18.35 8.45 -5.44
N LEU A 276 19.11 7.57 -4.76
CA LEU A 276 19.29 6.18 -5.18
C LEU A 276 18.27 5.24 -4.55
N ILE A 277 17.50 4.58 -5.40
CA ILE A 277 16.58 3.51 -5.03
C ILE A 277 16.95 2.26 -5.82
N HIS A 278 16.97 1.11 -5.16
CA HIS A 278 17.05 -0.19 -5.82
C HIS A 278 15.76 -0.96 -5.59
N TYR A 279 15.31 -1.66 -6.61
CA TYR A 279 14.08 -2.44 -6.58
C TYR A 279 14.32 -3.76 -7.28
N ALA A 280 13.95 -4.89 -6.69
CA ALA A 280 14.11 -6.19 -7.31
C ALA A 280 12.82 -7.01 -7.27
N VAL A 281 12.64 -7.86 -8.26
CA VAL A 281 11.53 -8.81 -8.36
C VAL A 281 12.07 -10.20 -8.69
N PHE A 282 11.60 -11.21 -7.97
CA PHE A 282 11.65 -12.59 -8.48
C PHE A 282 10.33 -12.92 -9.16
N ALA A 283 10.41 -13.38 -10.40
CA ALA A 283 9.26 -13.75 -11.20
C ALA A 283 9.61 -14.95 -12.11
N PHE A 284 8.62 -15.75 -12.46
CA PHE A 284 8.81 -16.79 -13.48
C PHE A 284 8.81 -16.15 -14.87
N ASN A 285 9.76 -16.57 -15.71
CA ASN A 285 9.77 -16.27 -17.13
C ASN A 285 10.14 -17.53 -17.92
N PRO A 286 9.15 -18.28 -18.44
CA PRO A 286 9.40 -19.56 -19.10
C PRO A 286 10.17 -19.44 -20.42
N GLU A 287 10.28 -18.25 -21.01
CA GLU A 287 11.12 -18.01 -22.19
C GLU A 287 12.62 -17.98 -21.84
N VAL A 288 12.95 -17.71 -20.57
CA VAL A 288 14.32 -17.70 -20.05
C VAL A 288 14.64 -19.01 -19.35
N ASP A 289 13.79 -19.42 -18.41
CA ASP A 289 13.91 -20.66 -17.65
C ASP A 289 12.51 -21.15 -17.25
N ALA A 290 12.16 -22.36 -17.70
CA ALA A 290 10.82 -22.93 -17.49
C ALA A 290 10.56 -23.39 -16.05
N GLU A 291 11.61 -23.57 -15.25
CA GLU A 291 11.55 -24.17 -13.93
C GLU A 291 11.94 -23.22 -12.81
N LYS A 292 12.81 -22.23 -13.08
CA LYS A 292 13.36 -21.35 -12.04
C LYS A 292 13.01 -19.89 -12.30
N PRO A 293 12.84 -19.09 -11.23
CA PRO A 293 12.58 -17.67 -11.38
C PRO A 293 13.79 -16.92 -11.95
N ILE A 294 13.50 -15.81 -12.62
CA ILE A 294 14.49 -14.80 -12.97
C ILE A 294 14.51 -13.70 -11.91
N ILE A 295 15.58 -12.92 -11.91
CA ILE A 295 15.73 -11.72 -11.09
C ILE A 295 15.65 -10.52 -12.01
N ILE A 296 14.69 -9.64 -11.75
CA ILE A 296 14.59 -8.34 -12.43
C ILE A 296 14.97 -7.27 -11.42
N LEU A 297 16.05 -6.54 -11.68
CA LEU A 297 16.55 -5.46 -10.83
C LEU A 297 16.40 -4.13 -11.55
N TRP A 298 15.93 -3.12 -10.84
CA TRP A 298 15.94 -1.72 -11.27
C TRP A 298 16.78 -0.89 -10.32
N ILE A 299 17.62 -0.04 -10.91
CA ILE A 299 18.27 1.08 -10.23
C ILE A 299 17.58 2.35 -10.69
N TYR A 300 16.86 2.98 -9.77
CA TYR A 300 16.26 4.29 -9.97
C TYR A 300 17.18 5.35 -9.39
N TYR A 301 17.32 6.45 -10.13
CA TYR A 301 18.07 7.60 -9.70
C TYR A 301 17.34 8.88 -10.08
N GLN A 302 17.11 9.75 -9.10
CA GLN A 302 16.58 11.09 -9.37
C GLN A 302 17.67 11.97 -10.00
N GLY A 303 17.75 11.87 -11.32
CA GLY A 303 18.61 12.64 -12.19
C GLY A 303 18.55 12.12 -13.64
N PRO A 304 19.18 12.83 -14.58
CA PRO A 304 19.19 12.48 -16.00
C PRO A 304 19.84 11.12 -16.30
N THR A 305 20.68 10.60 -15.40
CA THR A 305 21.45 9.39 -15.63
C THR A 305 21.78 8.69 -14.31
N THR A 306 21.64 7.37 -14.29
CA THR A 306 22.08 6.52 -13.18
C THR A 306 23.61 6.54 -13.10
N PRO A 307 24.21 6.89 -11.95
CA PRO A 307 25.66 6.94 -11.83
C PRO A 307 26.32 5.58 -12.17
N PRO A 308 27.39 5.55 -12.99
CA PRO A 308 28.02 4.31 -13.43
C PRO A 308 28.48 3.38 -12.30
N GLN A 309 28.83 3.91 -11.13
CA GLN A 309 29.19 3.11 -9.96
C GLN A 309 28.09 2.12 -9.51
N TYR A 310 26.82 2.38 -9.84
CA TYR A 310 25.69 1.49 -9.52
C TYR A 310 25.28 0.58 -10.69
N THR A 311 25.78 0.82 -11.91
CA THR A 311 25.39 0.06 -13.12
C THR A 311 26.55 -0.73 -13.73
N THR A 312 27.79 -0.23 -13.66
CA THR A 312 28.98 -0.92 -14.19
C THR A 312 29.20 -2.29 -13.55
N PRO A 313 29.13 -2.46 -12.21
CA PRO A 313 29.26 -3.79 -11.60
C PRO A 313 28.16 -4.75 -12.05
N LEU A 314 26.93 -4.27 -12.22
CA LEU A 314 25.81 -5.06 -12.72
C LEU A 314 26.03 -5.51 -14.17
N HIS A 315 26.48 -4.62 -15.06
CA HIS A 315 26.82 -5.01 -16.44
C HIS A 315 27.94 -6.05 -16.49
N ALA A 316 28.93 -5.97 -15.58
CA ALA A 316 30.02 -6.95 -15.51
C ALA A 316 29.55 -8.36 -15.13
N LEU A 317 28.37 -8.50 -14.51
CA LEU A 317 27.73 -9.80 -14.24
C LEU A 317 27.05 -10.42 -15.47
N ASN A 318 27.10 -9.76 -16.64
CA ASN A 318 26.52 -10.22 -17.92
C ASN A 318 25.00 -10.48 -17.83
N PRO A 319 24.16 -9.44 -17.62
CA PRO A 319 22.71 -9.60 -17.61
C PRO A 319 22.20 -10.12 -18.95
N LEU A 320 21.09 -10.87 -18.92
CA LEU A 320 20.38 -11.32 -20.12
C LEU A 320 19.86 -10.13 -20.94
N ALA A 321 19.41 -9.09 -20.23
CA ALA A 321 18.95 -7.85 -20.80
C ALA A 321 19.22 -6.69 -19.84
N SER A 322 19.47 -5.51 -20.40
CA SER A 322 19.48 -4.27 -19.65
C SER A 322 18.91 -3.15 -20.49
N GLU A 323 18.11 -2.29 -19.87
CA GLU A 323 17.47 -1.15 -20.51
C GLU A 323 17.48 0.05 -19.56
N SER A 324 17.85 1.21 -20.07
CA SER A 324 17.75 2.49 -19.36
C SER A 324 16.62 3.33 -19.94
N LYS A 325 15.75 3.83 -19.06
CA LYS A 325 14.66 4.76 -19.40
C LYS A 325 14.81 6.05 -18.63
N LEU A 326 14.28 7.10 -19.21
CA LEU A 326 14.17 8.41 -18.60
C LEU A 326 12.69 8.78 -18.48
N THR A 327 12.32 9.32 -17.33
CA THR A 327 10.98 9.78 -17.03
C THR A 327 11.05 10.95 -16.05
N ASP A 328 9.93 11.35 -15.47
CA ASP A 328 9.84 12.28 -14.35
C ASP A 328 9.10 11.62 -13.18
N LEU A 329 8.88 12.37 -12.08
CA LEU A 329 8.17 11.82 -10.93
C LEU A 329 6.72 11.39 -11.27
N ALA A 330 6.07 12.05 -12.23
CA ALA A 330 4.71 11.69 -12.66
C ALA A 330 4.68 10.40 -13.48
N GLY A 331 5.74 10.11 -14.24
CA GLY A 331 5.85 8.88 -15.03
C GLY A 331 6.54 7.70 -14.33
N VAL A 332 7.21 7.89 -13.19
CA VAL A 332 8.07 6.86 -12.57
C VAL A 332 7.33 5.55 -12.24
N ASN A 333 6.06 5.63 -11.85
CA ASN A 333 5.25 4.45 -11.52
C ASN A 333 4.96 3.55 -12.74
N THR A 334 5.05 4.07 -13.97
CA THR A 334 4.86 3.28 -15.19
C THR A 334 5.93 2.21 -15.37
N HIS A 335 7.14 2.43 -14.84
CA HIS A 335 8.23 1.45 -14.93
C HIS A 335 7.94 0.16 -14.15
N LEU A 336 7.13 0.24 -13.10
CA LEU A 336 6.65 -0.91 -12.33
C LEU A 336 5.25 -1.39 -12.77
N MET A 337 4.74 -0.88 -13.90
CA MET A 337 3.35 -1.07 -14.33
C MET A 337 2.35 -0.76 -13.19
N ALA A 338 2.70 0.24 -12.38
CA ALA A 338 1.97 0.69 -11.20
C ALA A 338 1.24 2.02 -11.43
N ASN A 339 1.06 2.39 -12.70
CA ASN A 339 0.08 3.39 -13.10
C ASN A 339 -1.34 2.81 -13.07
N LYS A 340 -2.36 3.67 -13.16
CA LYS A 340 -3.79 3.28 -13.03
C LYS A 340 -4.21 2.16 -13.98
N GLU A 341 -3.63 2.09 -15.17
CA GLU A 341 -3.93 1.09 -16.21
C GLU A 341 -3.03 -0.16 -16.13
N GLY A 342 -2.00 -0.13 -15.30
CA GLY A 342 -0.99 -1.20 -15.23
C GLY A 342 -1.46 -2.40 -14.39
N ILE A 343 -0.82 -3.55 -14.63
CA ILE A 343 -1.18 -4.83 -13.97
C ILE A 343 -1.03 -4.78 -12.44
N SER A 344 -0.11 -3.96 -11.93
CA SER A 344 0.07 -3.77 -10.48
C SER A 344 -1.12 -3.02 -9.86
N CYS A 345 -1.86 -2.25 -10.65
CA CYS A 345 -3.11 -1.60 -10.26
C CYS A 345 -4.38 -2.37 -10.61
N ALA A 346 -4.28 -3.43 -11.42
CA ALA A 346 -5.43 -4.21 -11.84
C ALA A 346 -6.16 -4.80 -10.63
N LYS A 347 -7.48 -4.66 -10.59
CA LYS A 347 -8.34 -5.23 -9.54
C LYS A 347 -8.87 -6.61 -9.96
N GLY A 348 -9.58 -7.27 -9.05
CA GLY A 348 -10.21 -8.57 -9.35
C GLY A 348 -9.26 -9.77 -9.29
N TYR A 349 -8.09 -9.61 -8.68
CA TYR A 349 -7.17 -10.70 -8.37
C TYR A 349 -7.15 -11.00 -6.88
N SER A 350 -6.91 -12.25 -6.56
CA SER A 350 -6.51 -12.67 -5.23
C SER A 350 -5.05 -12.32 -5.01
N ARG A 351 -4.75 -11.54 -3.95
CA ARG A 351 -3.38 -11.10 -3.63
C ARG A 351 -3.08 -11.27 -2.14
N LEU A 352 -2.11 -12.12 -1.82
CA LEU A 352 -1.67 -12.37 -0.45
C LEU A 352 -0.23 -11.88 -0.25
N PHE A 353 -0.06 -10.96 0.70
CA PHE A 353 1.24 -10.43 1.10
C PHE A 353 1.82 -11.25 2.25
N TYR A 354 3.14 -11.35 2.30
CA TYR A 354 3.89 -11.91 3.43
C TYR A 354 5.08 -11.01 3.76
N PRO A 355 4.85 -9.78 4.25
CA PRO A 355 5.91 -8.82 4.45
C PRO A 355 6.98 -9.32 5.42
N VAL A 356 8.20 -8.87 5.18
CA VAL A 356 9.37 -8.92 6.04
C VAL A 356 10.25 -7.72 5.71
N SER A 357 10.51 -6.86 6.70
CA SER A 357 11.56 -5.85 6.57
C SER A 357 12.92 -6.48 6.89
N LEU A 358 13.95 -6.10 6.12
CA LEU A 358 15.33 -6.56 6.29
C LEU A 358 16.28 -5.38 6.45
N LEU A 359 17.45 -5.55 7.09
CA LEU A 359 18.50 -4.51 7.14
C LEU A 359 19.54 -4.69 6.04
N ASN A 360 19.58 -5.89 5.45
CA ASN A 360 20.42 -6.31 4.35
C ASN A 360 19.84 -7.63 3.82
N TYR A 361 20.32 -8.06 2.66
CA TYR A 361 19.99 -9.35 2.08
C TYR A 361 21.00 -10.41 2.52
N SER A 362 20.62 -11.28 3.44
CA SER A 362 21.45 -12.45 3.75
C SER A 362 21.55 -13.36 2.52
N LEU A 363 22.76 -13.54 1.96
CA LEU A 363 22.93 -14.31 0.72
C LEU A 363 22.43 -15.77 0.85
N PRO A 364 22.72 -16.50 1.95
CA PRO A 364 22.11 -17.82 2.16
C PRO A 364 20.58 -17.78 2.27
N GLY A 365 20.03 -16.72 2.89
CA GLY A 365 18.59 -16.51 2.97
C GLY A 365 17.95 -16.27 1.59
N VAL A 366 18.56 -15.42 0.77
CA VAL A 366 18.14 -15.17 -0.62
C VAL A 366 18.18 -16.47 -1.43
N ARG A 367 19.24 -17.26 -1.29
CA ARG A 367 19.36 -18.56 -1.97
C ARG A 367 18.24 -19.51 -1.56
N ALA A 368 18.00 -19.67 -0.26
CA ALA A 368 16.91 -20.50 0.24
C ALA A 368 15.54 -20.04 -0.27
N VAL A 369 15.30 -18.73 -0.32
CA VAL A 369 14.07 -18.16 -0.86
C VAL A 369 13.90 -18.44 -2.36
N LEU A 370 14.97 -18.33 -3.15
CA LEU A 370 14.92 -18.69 -4.57
C LEU A 370 14.60 -20.17 -4.77
N ASP A 371 15.17 -21.05 -3.96
CA ASP A 371 14.89 -22.48 -4.02
C ASP A 371 13.42 -22.77 -3.66
N ILE A 372 12.88 -22.13 -2.60
CA ILE A 372 11.45 -22.22 -2.25
C ILE A 372 10.55 -21.65 -3.36
N PHE A 373 10.94 -20.52 -3.97
CA PHE A 373 10.15 -19.88 -5.02
C PHE A 373 10.14 -20.72 -6.30
N ALA A 374 11.22 -21.44 -6.62
CA ALA A 374 11.28 -22.37 -7.74
C ALA A 374 10.34 -23.59 -7.57
N GLU A 375 10.00 -23.96 -6.34
CA GLU A 375 9.03 -25.02 -6.06
C GLU A 375 7.57 -24.61 -6.33
N LEU A 376 7.30 -23.33 -6.65
CA LEU A 376 5.93 -22.87 -6.86
C LEU A 376 5.26 -23.63 -8.01
N PRO A 377 4.05 -24.18 -7.77
CA PRO A 377 3.30 -24.89 -8.79
C PRO A 377 2.82 -23.90 -9.86
N PRO A 378 2.54 -24.36 -11.09
CA PRO A 378 2.08 -23.49 -12.18
C PRO A 378 0.95 -22.52 -11.81
N SER A 379 0.01 -22.93 -10.95
CA SER A 379 -1.10 -22.10 -10.47
C SER A 379 -0.68 -20.88 -9.63
N LEU A 380 0.55 -20.87 -9.09
CA LEU A 380 1.10 -19.75 -8.33
C LEU A 380 2.25 -19.03 -9.06
N ARG A 381 2.64 -19.45 -10.26
CA ARG A 381 3.78 -18.84 -10.99
C ARG A 381 3.51 -17.42 -11.53
N GLY A 382 2.25 -16.95 -11.47
CA GLY A 382 1.91 -15.54 -11.68
C GLY A 382 2.24 -14.63 -10.48
N SER A 383 2.76 -15.21 -9.39
CA SER A 383 3.18 -14.49 -8.19
C SER A 383 4.56 -13.87 -8.36
N VAL A 384 4.87 -12.88 -7.53
CA VAL A 384 6.18 -12.21 -7.50
C VAL A 384 6.71 -12.16 -6.07
N LEU A 385 8.04 -12.14 -5.93
CA LEU A 385 8.68 -11.65 -4.71
C LEU A 385 9.15 -10.22 -4.95
N MET A 386 8.65 -9.26 -4.19
CA MET A 386 8.98 -7.85 -4.32
C MET A 386 10.00 -7.44 -3.26
N LEU A 387 11.06 -6.73 -3.66
CA LEU A 387 12.10 -6.22 -2.77
C LEU A 387 12.37 -4.74 -3.07
N GLU A 388 12.18 -3.88 -2.07
CA GLU A 388 12.16 -2.42 -2.23
C GLU A 388 13.19 -1.78 -1.31
N GLY A 389 14.25 -1.26 -1.89
CA GLY A 389 15.29 -0.51 -1.20
C GLY A 389 15.15 0.98 -1.44
N TYR A 390 14.16 1.62 -0.81
CA TYR A 390 14.03 3.07 -0.83
C TYR A 390 15.22 3.75 -0.15
N ALA A 391 15.51 4.99 -0.55
CA ALA A 391 16.46 5.83 0.16
C ALA A 391 15.86 6.23 1.51
N SER A 392 16.61 6.02 2.60
CA SER A 392 16.14 6.23 3.97
C SER A 392 16.82 7.42 4.67
N ASN A 393 17.61 8.22 3.96
CA ASN A 393 18.46 9.28 4.53
C ASN A 393 17.67 10.19 5.49
N ARG A 394 16.61 10.83 4.98
CA ARG A 394 15.78 11.71 5.80
C ARG A 394 14.93 10.96 6.84
N ILE A 395 14.57 9.71 6.59
CA ILE A 395 13.83 8.86 7.55
C ILE A 395 14.66 8.64 8.82
N GLN A 396 15.96 8.38 8.67
CA GLN A 396 16.89 8.11 9.78
C GLN A 396 17.19 9.33 10.64
N GLU A 397 17.04 10.54 10.09
CA GLU A 397 17.23 11.79 10.85
C GLU A 397 16.07 12.11 11.79
N ILE A 398 14.92 11.45 11.62
CA ILE A 398 13.71 11.70 12.40
C ILE A 398 13.70 10.76 13.61
N PRO A 399 13.62 11.29 14.85
CA PRO A 399 13.60 10.45 16.06
C PRO A 399 12.48 9.42 16.03
N SER A 400 12.81 8.16 16.32
CA SER A 400 11.86 7.03 16.29
C SER A 400 10.65 7.24 17.22
N ASP A 401 10.83 7.94 18.33
CA ASP A 401 9.78 8.23 19.32
C ASP A 401 8.87 9.42 18.94
N SER A 402 9.21 10.18 17.89
CA SER A 402 8.45 11.37 17.46
C SER A 402 7.13 11.05 16.72
N THR A 403 6.94 9.79 16.32
CA THR A 403 5.75 9.27 15.60
C THR A 403 5.38 7.86 16.06
N ALA A 404 4.20 7.36 15.72
CA ALA A 404 3.83 5.97 15.96
C ALA A 404 4.49 4.96 14.99
N PHE A 405 5.03 5.42 13.86
CA PHE A 405 5.74 4.55 12.93
C PHE A 405 7.02 3.98 13.60
N PRO A 406 7.17 2.65 13.73
CA PRO A 406 8.37 2.04 14.27
C PRO A 406 9.50 1.96 13.21
N ASP A 407 10.64 1.37 13.55
CA ASP A 407 11.60 0.84 12.57
C ASP A 407 12.10 1.82 11.49
N ARG A 408 12.46 3.04 11.90
CA ARG A 408 13.09 4.08 11.04
C ARG A 408 14.54 3.77 10.63
N GLU A 409 14.94 2.50 10.70
CA GLU A 409 16.28 2.05 10.33
C GLU A 409 16.46 2.01 8.80
N ARG A 410 17.60 1.51 8.34
CA ARG A 410 17.97 1.41 6.92
C ARG A 410 17.28 0.20 6.28
N GLU A 411 15.97 0.08 6.49
CA GLU A 411 15.22 -1.12 6.13
C GLU A 411 15.00 -1.22 4.61
N VAL A 412 15.00 -2.47 4.14
CA VAL A 412 14.51 -2.89 2.84
C VAL A 412 13.18 -3.59 3.08
N LEU A 413 12.15 -3.18 2.35
CA LEU A 413 10.85 -3.83 2.41
C LEU A 413 10.87 -5.03 1.47
N VAL A 414 10.56 -6.21 1.99
CA VAL A 414 10.43 -7.43 1.18
C VAL A 414 9.05 -8.01 1.39
N SER A 415 8.37 -8.38 0.32
CA SER A 415 7.09 -9.09 0.41
C SER A 415 6.90 -10.03 -0.78
N PRO A 416 6.71 -11.33 -0.54
CA PRO A 416 6.03 -12.20 -1.48
C PRO A 416 4.62 -11.66 -1.73
N ILE A 417 4.21 -11.65 -2.99
CA ILE A 417 2.87 -11.27 -3.44
C ILE A 417 2.32 -12.43 -4.26
N PHE A 418 1.56 -13.29 -3.60
CA PHE A 418 0.91 -14.40 -4.28
C PHE A 418 -0.30 -13.91 -5.03
N THR A 419 -0.29 -14.06 -6.35
CA THR A 419 -1.35 -13.54 -7.24
C THR A 419 -1.97 -14.66 -8.06
N TYR A 420 -3.30 -14.78 -7.99
CA TYR A 420 -4.10 -15.76 -8.72
C TYR A 420 -5.53 -15.22 -8.92
N GLY A 421 -6.39 -15.95 -9.63
CA GLY A 421 -7.75 -15.51 -9.94
C GLY A 421 -8.61 -15.39 -8.68
N ALA A 422 -9.46 -14.36 -8.62
CA ALA A 422 -10.32 -14.08 -7.46
C ALA A 422 -11.28 -15.23 -7.07
N GLY A 423 -11.56 -16.15 -7.99
CA GLY A 423 -12.42 -17.31 -7.75
C GLY A 423 -11.68 -18.55 -7.21
N GLU A 424 -10.35 -18.56 -7.26
CA GLU A 424 -9.50 -19.73 -7.00
C GLU A 424 -9.10 -19.80 -5.51
N ARG A 425 -10.08 -19.70 -4.62
CA ARG A 425 -9.85 -19.63 -3.16
C ARG A 425 -9.24 -20.90 -2.57
N GLU A 426 -9.34 -22.02 -3.26
CA GLU A 426 -8.64 -23.25 -2.93
C GLU A 426 -7.11 -23.09 -2.92
N LEU A 427 -6.57 -22.07 -3.61
CA LEU A 427 -5.14 -21.76 -3.62
C LEU A 427 -4.67 -20.99 -2.37
N ASP A 428 -5.60 -20.44 -1.56
CA ASP A 428 -5.27 -19.60 -0.39
C ASP A 428 -4.32 -20.32 0.58
N GLY A 429 -4.63 -21.56 0.95
CA GLY A 429 -3.82 -22.34 1.88
C GLY A 429 -2.45 -22.74 1.31
N LEU A 430 -2.38 -22.94 -0.01
CA LEU A 430 -1.12 -23.27 -0.69
C LEU A 430 -0.20 -22.05 -0.75
N ALA A 431 -0.74 -20.90 -1.16
CA ALA A 431 -0.04 -19.61 -1.13
C ALA A 431 0.41 -19.25 0.30
N GLU A 432 -0.37 -19.62 1.32
CA GLU A 432 0.01 -19.46 2.72
C GLU A 432 1.17 -20.32 3.17
N GLY A 433 1.18 -21.59 2.80
CA GLY A 433 2.33 -22.46 3.07
C GLY A 433 3.63 -21.88 2.50
N PHE A 434 3.61 -21.44 1.24
CA PHE A 434 4.80 -20.86 0.60
C PHE A 434 5.18 -19.50 1.17
N GLY A 435 4.22 -18.61 1.42
CA GLY A 435 4.49 -17.28 1.96
C GLY A 435 5.16 -17.32 3.33
N LYS A 436 4.69 -18.20 4.22
CA LYS A 436 5.32 -18.43 5.53
C LYS A 436 6.74 -18.99 5.38
N ARG A 437 6.93 -20.02 4.55
CA ARG A 437 8.26 -20.60 4.28
C ARG A 437 9.26 -19.55 3.77
N ILE A 438 8.84 -18.68 2.85
CA ILE A 438 9.70 -17.60 2.31
C ILE A 438 10.04 -16.59 3.41
N ARG A 439 9.04 -16.14 4.18
CA ARG A 439 9.26 -15.23 5.31
C ARG A 439 10.24 -15.85 6.32
N ASP A 440 10.04 -17.10 6.70
CA ASP A 440 10.90 -17.82 7.66
C ASP A 440 12.35 -17.92 7.13
N ALA A 441 12.53 -18.28 5.87
CA ALA A 441 13.87 -18.36 5.25
C ALA A 441 14.61 -17.00 5.27
N PHE A 442 13.90 -15.89 5.04
CA PHE A 442 14.48 -14.55 5.19
C PHE A 442 14.87 -14.24 6.64
N LEU A 443 14.00 -14.55 7.60
CA LEU A 443 14.26 -14.29 9.02
C LEU A 443 15.41 -15.13 9.57
N GLU A 444 15.47 -16.41 9.21
CA GLU A 444 16.56 -17.31 9.58
C GLU A 444 17.89 -16.84 8.99
N GLY A 445 17.90 -16.50 7.70
CA GLY A 445 19.09 -15.99 7.02
C GLY A 445 19.59 -14.68 7.64
N ALA A 446 18.69 -13.75 7.95
CA ALA A 446 19.02 -12.44 8.54
C ALA A 446 19.21 -12.48 10.06
N LYS A 447 18.87 -13.60 10.72
CA LYS A 447 18.88 -13.77 12.19
C LYS A 447 18.15 -12.64 12.92
N ARG A 448 17.00 -12.21 12.39
CA ARG A 448 16.22 -11.10 12.95
C ARG A 448 14.80 -11.53 13.30
N LYS A 449 14.18 -10.77 14.19
CA LYS A 449 12.74 -10.86 14.44
C LYS A 449 11.98 -10.31 13.23
N LEU A 450 10.74 -10.79 13.07
CA LEU A 450 9.83 -10.26 12.06
C LEU A 450 9.55 -8.79 12.34
N VAL A 451 9.74 -7.97 11.32
CA VAL A 451 9.21 -6.62 11.26
C VAL A 451 8.37 -6.56 10.00
N ALA A 452 7.16 -6.04 10.11
CA ALA A 452 6.21 -5.95 9.02
C ALA A 452 5.68 -4.53 8.95
N TYR A 453 5.92 -3.89 7.82
CA TYR A 453 5.31 -2.60 7.54
C TYR A 453 3.78 -2.71 7.58
N VAL A 454 3.12 -1.93 8.45
CA VAL A 454 1.68 -2.02 8.72
C VAL A 454 0.79 -1.97 7.47
N ASN A 455 1.16 -1.23 6.43
CA ASN A 455 0.36 -1.18 5.20
C ASN A 455 0.46 -2.46 4.35
N TYR A 456 1.47 -3.31 4.61
CA TYR A 456 1.67 -4.61 3.98
C TYR A 456 1.29 -5.79 4.91
N ALA A 457 1.11 -5.52 6.21
CA ALA A 457 0.75 -6.54 7.19
C ALA A 457 -0.55 -7.25 6.83
N ARG A 458 -0.55 -8.57 6.90
CA ARG A 458 -1.71 -9.41 6.54
C ARG A 458 -2.60 -9.72 7.72
N GLY A 459 -2.10 -9.53 8.94
CA GLY A 459 -2.78 -9.80 10.20
C GLY A 459 -2.45 -11.15 10.84
N ASP A 460 -1.41 -11.84 10.35
CA ASP A 460 -0.82 -12.99 11.06
C ASP A 460 0.45 -12.62 11.84
N GLU A 461 0.91 -11.38 11.69
CA GLU A 461 2.02 -10.81 12.40
C GLU A 461 1.65 -10.48 13.86
N GLY A 462 2.60 -10.63 14.77
CA GLY A 462 2.43 -10.13 16.14
C GLY A 462 2.42 -8.60 16.15
N LEU A 463 1.73 -8.00 17.13
CA LEU A 463 1.62 -6.54 17.23
C LEU A 463 2.98 -5.85 17.38
N GLU A 464 3.96 -6.50 18.02
CA GLU A 464 5.32 -5.98 18.13
C GLU A 464 6.04 -5.93 16.78
N ALA A 465 5.74 -6.87 15.88
CA ALA A 465 6.31 -6.86 14.53
C ALA A 465 5.74 -5.72 13.67
N VAL A 466 4.52 -5.26 13.96
CA VAL A 466 3.82 -4.21 13.21
C VAL A 466 4.05 -2.81 13.82
N TYR A 467 4.10 -2.73 15.15
CA TYR A 467 4.12 -1.47 15.92
C TYR A 467 5.36 -1.32 16.81
N GLY A 468 6.39 -2.14 16.64
CA GLY A 468 7.67 -2.02 17.32
C GLY A 468 7.80 -2.83 18.61
N TYR A 469 9.04 -3.18 18.93
CA TYR A 469 9.42 -4.09 20.03
C TYR A 469 9.76 -3.39 21.35
N GLU A 470 9.77 -2.06 21.41
CA GLU A 470 10.23 -1.29 22.58
C GLU A 470 9.23 -1.28 23.75
N GLY A 471 8.03 -1.86 23.57
CA GLY A 471 6.97 -1.98 24.58
C GLY A 471 6.18 -0.68 24.82
N TRP A 472 6.88 0.43 25.05
CA TRP A 472 6.28 1.74 25.34
C TRP A 472 5.38 2.23 24.19
N ARG A 473 5.69 1.87 22.94
CA ARG A 473 4.94 2.30 21.77
C ARG A 473 3.55 1.68 21.73
N LEU A 474 3.47 0.37 21.91
CA LEU A 474 2.21 -0.37 22.01
C LEU A 474 1.41 0.05 23.23
N GLU A 475 2.05 0.26 24.38
CA GLU A 475 1.37 0.76 25.59
C GLU A 475 0.73 2.13 25.33
N ARG A 476 1.46 3.06 24.72
CA ARG A 476 0.95 4.39 24.35
C ARG A 476 -0.20 4.28 23.34
N LEU A 477 -0.05 3.47 22.30
CA LEU A 477 -1.08 3.24 21.29
C LEU A 477 -2.37 2.67 21.89
N ARG A 478 -2.28 1.69 22.80
CA ARG A 478 -3.43 1.13 23.53
C ARG A 478 -4.11 2.19 24.42
N GLY A 479 -3.32 3.03 25.10
CA GLY A 479 -3.84 4.15 25.87
C GLY A 479 -4.63 5.13 25.02
N LEU A 480 -4.13 5.46 23.83
CA LEU A 480 -4.82 6.32 22.86
C LEU A 480 -6.06 5.65 22.28
N LYS A 481 -6.03 4.34 22.02
CA LYS A 481 -7.18 3.58 21.52
C LYS A 481 -8.32 3.65 22.52
N LYS A 482 -8.03 3.42 23.81
CA LYS A 482 -9.01 3.58 24.90
C LYS A 482 -9.56 5.01 25.02
N LYS A 483 -8.78 6.03 24.68
CA LYS A 483 -9.20 7.43 24.73
C LYS A 483 -10.08 7.84 23.55
N TYR A 484 -9.70 7.46 22.33
CA TYR A 484 -10.30 7.98 21.09
C TYR A 484 -11.27 7.01 20.41
N ASP A 485 -11.16 5.71 20.67
CA ASP A 485 -12.06 4.68 20.15
C ASP A 485 -12.34 3.58 21.21
N PRO A 486 -12.93 3.94 22.37
CA PRO A 486 -13.19 2.99 23.47
C PRO A 486 -14.20 1.89 23.13
N GLU A 487 -14.99 2.07 22.08
CA GLU A 487 -15.96 1.09 21.58
C GLU A 487 -15.40 0.24 20.44
N GLU A 488 -14.10 0.39 20.13
CA GLU A 488 -13.39 -0.44 19.16
C GLU A 488 -14.04 -0.45 17.77
N ARG A 489 -14.53 0.71 17.33
CA ARG A 489 -15.19 0.88 16.03
C ARG A 489 -14.22 0.70 14.85
N PHE A 490 -12.92 0.86 15.08
CA PHE A 490 -11.87 0.73 14.08
C PHE A 490 -10.91 -0.44 14.35
N ASN A 491 -11.38 -1.68 14.20
CA ASN A 491 -10.57 -2.90 14.43
C ASN A 491 -10.39 -3.78 13.18
N PHE A 492 -10.72 -3.29 11.99
CA PHE A 492 -10.70 -4.07 10.75
C PHE A 492 -9.39 -3.97 9.95
N PHE A 493 -8.34 -3.37 10.52
CA PHE A 493 -7.02 -3.26 9.89
C PHE A 493 -5.94 -3.15 10.97
N GLU A 494 -5.18 -4.23 11.18
CA GLU A 494 -4.13 -4.34 12.20
C GLU A 494 -4.53 -3.71 13.56
N PRO A 495 -5.56 -4.25 14.24
CA PRO A 495 -6.09 -3.68 15.47
C PRO A 495 -5.04 -3.69 16.60
N ILE A 496 -4.91 -2.57 17.30
CA ILE A 496 -3.96 -2.41 18.42
C ILE A 496 -4.38 -3.19 19.70
N VAL A 497 -5.67 -3.52 19.81
CA VAL A 497 -6.32 -4.17 20.96
C VAL A 497 -7.09 -5.41 20.56
#